data_AF-A0A9E0WFM8-F1
#
_entry.id   AF-A0A9E0WFM8-F1
#
_cell.length_a   1.000
_cell.length_b   1.000
_cell.length_c   1.000
_cell.angle_alpha   90.00
_cell.angle_beta   90.00
_cell.angle_gamma   90.00
#
_symmetry.space_group_name_H-M   'P 1'
#
loop_
_entity.id
_entity.type
_entity.pdbx_description
1 polymer ?
#
loop_
_entity_poly.entity_id
_entity_poly.type
_entity_poly.pdbx_seq_one_letter_code
_entity_poly.pdbx_strand_id
1 'polypeptide(L)' 'MVVSEQFAGKRQVARHQMVYAVLADELAGPVHALALHTYAPDESMAVPDSPQCAKK' A
#
# COMPACT_ATOMS: atom_id res chain seq x y z
N MET A 1 4.44 -4.24 -1.46
CA MET A 1 4.21 -2.90 -2.02
C MET A 1 3.84 -3.04 -3.48
N VAL A 2 2.83 -2.31 -3.96
CA VAL A 2 2.34 -2.38 -5.34
C VAL A 2 2.21 -0.96 -5.89
N VAL A 3 2.76 -0.74 -7.09
CA VAL A 3 2.65 0.54 -7.81
C VAL A 3 1.87 0.30 -9.10
N SER A 4 0.79 1.05 -9.33
CA SER A 4 -0.03 0.90 -10.54
C SER A 4 -0.81 2.17 -10.85
N GLU A 5 -0.94 2.51 -12.13
CA GLU A 5 -1.80 3.60 -12.61
C GLU A 5 -3.26 3.43 -12.19
N GLN A 6 -3.71 2.19 -12.00
CA GLN A 6 -5.06 1.87 -11.54
C GLN A 6 -5.37 2.43 -10.15
N PHE A 7 -4.35 2.81 -9.37
CA PHE A 7 -4.50 3.41 -8.05
C PHE A 7 -4.65 4.94 -8.09
N ALA A 8 -4.36 5.58 -9.23
CA ALA A 8 -4.46 7.02 -9.40
C ALA A 8 -5.89 7.51 -9.12
N GLY A 9 -6.01 8.57 -8.31
CA GLY A 9 -7.30 9.18 -7.94
C GLY A 9 -8.20 8.32 -7.03
N LYS A 10 -7.80 7.10 -6.68
CA LYS A 10 -8.56 6.23 -5.76
C LYS A 10 -8.12 6.44 -4.32
N ARG A 11 -9.07 6.36 -3.38
CA ARG A 11 -8.78 6.34 -1.94
C ARG A 11 -8.08 5.04 -1.54
N GLN A 12 -7.28 5.08 -0.48
CA GLN A 12 -6.54 3.92 0.05
C GLN A 12 -7.42 2.67 0.23
N VAL A 13 -8.61 2.81 0.83
CA VAL A 13 -9.55 1.69 1.04
C VAL A 13 -9.95 1.03 -0.27
N ALA A 14 -10.24 1.81 -1.31
CA ALA A 14 -10.60 1.28 -2.63
C ALA A 14 -9.42 0.55 -3.29
N ARG A 15 -8.19 1.05 -3.11
CA ARG A 15 -6.98 0.37 -3.57
C ARG A 15 -6.81 -0.98 -2.88
N HIS A 16 -6.99 -1.03 -1.56
CA HIS A 16 -6.89 -2.27 -0.79
C HIS A 16 -7.97 -3.27 -1.20
N GLN A 17 -9.21 -2.83 -1.38
CA GLN A 17 -10.29 -3.70 -1.85
C GLN A 17 -9.99 -4.33 -3.21
N MET A 18 -9.41 -3.56 -4.15
CA MET A 18 -9.00 -4.12 -5.45
C MET A 18 -7.93 -5.20 -5.30
N VAL A 19 -6.93 -4.99 -4.43
CA VAL A 19 -5.88 -5.99 -4.18
C VAL A 19 -6.44 -7.21 -3.46
N TYR A 20 -7.31 -7.02 -2.47
CA TYR A 20 -7.98 -8.11 -1.76
C TYR A 20 -8.91 -8.92 -2.65
N ALA A 21 -9.58 -8.30 -3.62
CA ALA A 21 -10.40 -9.03 -4.58
C ALA A 21 -9.57 -10.00 -5.43
N VAL A 22 -8.35 -9.61 -5.81
CA VAL A 22 -7.42 -10.48 -6.55
C VAL A 22 -6.82 -11.58 -5.67
N LEU A 23 -6.59 -11.28 -4.40
CA LEU A 23 -5.97 -12.19 -3.43
C LEU A 23 -6.99 -12.90 -2.53
N ALA A 24 -8.27 -12.91 -2.89
CA ALA A 24 -9.34 -13.37 -2.02
C ALA A 24 -9.16 -14.84 -1.62
N ASP A 25 -8.80 -15.71 -2.58
CA ASP A 25 -8.54 -17.13 -2.33
C ASP A 25 -7.32 -17.36 -1.44
N GLU A 26 -6.25 -16.58 -1.63
CA GLU A 26 -5.02 -16.67 -0.82
C GLU A 26 -5.24 -16.19 0.62
N LEU A 27 -6.04 -15.14 0.81
CA LEU A 27 -6.44 -14.60 2.11
C LEU A 27 -7.46 -15.47 2.84
N ALA A 28 -8.26 -16.26 2.11
CA ALA A 28 -9.16 -17.24 2.68
C ALA A 28 -8.45 -18.50 3.17
N GLY A 29 -7.19 -18.72 2.75
CA GLY A 29 -6.39 -19.88 3.09
C GLY A 29 -5.19 -19.53 3.99
N PRO A 30 -3.95 -19.68 3.51
CA PRO A 30 -2.76 -19.67 4.35
C PRO A 30 -2.36 -18.28 4.87
N VAL A 31 -2.80 -17.20 4.21
CA VAL A 31 -2.37 -15.84 4.54
C VAL A 31 -3.29 -15.23 5.60
N HIS A 32 -2.79 -15.11 6.82
CA HIS A 32 -3.57 -14.59 7.95
C HIS A 32 -3.65 -13.05 7.98
N ALA A 33 -2.62 -12.35 7.49
CA ALA A 33 -2.60 -10.90 7.39
C ALA A 33 -1.58 -10.43 6.34
N LEU A 34 -1.93 -9.38 5.60
CA LEU A 34 -1.06 -8.77 4.59
C LEU A 34 -1.09 -7.24 4.72
N ALA A 35 0.07 -6.64 4.97
CA ALA A 35 0.21 -5.19 4.96
C ALA A 35 0.33 -4.68 3.52
N LEU A 36 -0.66 -3.89 3.08
CA LEU A 36 -0.69 -3.32 1.74
C LEU A 36 -0.15 -1.89 1.73
N HIS A 37 0.88 -1.68 0.91
CA HIS A 37 1.35 -0.35 0.52
C HIS A 37 1.06 -0.20 -0.98
N THR A 38 0.08 0.65 -1.32
CA THR A 38 -0.43 0.83 -2.68
C THR A 38 -0.26 2.28 -3.14
N TYR A 39 0.49 2.48 -4.22
CA TYR A 39 0.85 3.81 -4.73
C TYR A 39 0.53 3.95 -6.23
N ALA A 40 0.05 5.12 -6.64
CA ALA A 40 0.09 5.49 -8.05
C ALA A 40 1.55 5.78 -8.46
N PRO A 41 1.94 5.58 -9.73
CA PRO A 41 3.32 5.83 -10.17
C PRO A 41 3.77 7.28 -9.99
N ASP A 42 2.84 8.23 -9.95
CA ASP A 42 3.09 9.65 -9.72
C ASP A 42 3.11 10.04 -8.22
N GLU A 43 2.69 9.12 -7.32
CA GLU A 43 2.79 9.36 -5.89
C GLU A 43 4.23 9.15 -5.44
N SER A 44 4.89 10.22 -5.00
CA SER A 44 6.17 10.08 -4.34
C SER A 44 6.01 9.20 -3.11
N MET A 45 6.80 8.13 -3.02
CA MET A 45 7.04 7.42 -1.77
C MET A 45 7.85 8.35 -0.86
N ALA A 46 7.23 9.46 -0.43
CA ALA A 46 7.77 10.33 0.58
C ALA A 46 7.74 9.54 1.89
N VAL A 47 8.76 8.71 2.09
CA VAL A 47 9.27 8.47 3.44
C VAL A 47 9.55 9.86 3.98
N PRO A 48 8.83 10.34 5.01
CA PRO A 48 9.22 11.58 5.64
C PRO A 48 10.67 11.40 6.06
N ASP A 49 11.56 12.26 5.55
CA ASP A 49 12.93 12.35 6.06
C ASP A 49 12.78 12.45 7.57
N SER A 50 13.23 11.38 8.25
CA SER A 50 13.11 11.31 9.70
C SER A 50 13.76 12.57 10.23
N PRO A 51 13.06 13.44 10.99
CA PRO A 51 13.71 14.58 11.59
C PRO A 51 14.82 13.98 12.44
N GLN A 52 16.07 14.25 12.02
CA GLN A 52 17.31 13.83 12.64
C GLN A 52 17.05 13.72 14.14
N CYS A 53 16.98 12.49 14.68
CA CYS A 53 16.81 12.28 16.10
C CYS A 53 17.97 13.04 16.75
N ALA A 54 17.65 14.23 17.26
CA ALA A 54 18.62 15.26 17.50
C ALA A 54 19.44 14.76 18.67
N LYS A 55 20.66 14.32 18.38
CA LYS A 55 21.67 14.03 19.38
C LYS A 55 21.79 15.27 20.26
N LYS A 56 21.27 15.18 21.48
CA LYS A 56 21.82 15.83 22.67
C LYS A 56 21.37 15.09 23.92
#